data_AF-A0A345Y677-F1
#
_entry.id   AF-A0A345Y677-F1
#
_cell.length_a   1.000
_cell.length_b   1.000
_cell.length_c   1.000
_cell.angle_alpha   90.00
_cell.angle_beta   90.00
_cell.angle_gamma   90.00
#
_symmetry.space_group_name_H-M   'P 1'
#
loop_
_entity.id
_entity.type
_entity.pdbx_description
1 polymer ?
#
loop_
_entity_poly.entity_id
_entity_poly.type
_entity_poly.pdbx_seq_one_letter_code
_entity_poly.pdbx_strand_id
1 'polypeptide(L)'
;METSFWSATVLLILITDPLGNIPLFIAALKQVKPERRHKVVLRECLIAFAVLLSFLFFGRHFLELMQLSDESLRVAGGVILFLIAIKMIFPGEESAFGARFQSEPFIVPIAVPLIAGPSAMATVLLLSTREPARMAEWMGALTITMFVTTTVFLASGRLQKILGDQVIAALERLMGLVLTAISIEMLMSGLAAYLKKLS
;
A
#
# COMPACT_ATOMS: atom_id res chain seq x y z
N MET A 1 -13.77 17.81 14.89
CA MET A 1 -12.70 18.69 14.37
C MET A 1 -12.98 18.82 12.89
N GLU A 2 -13.30 20.02 12.40
CA GLU A 2 -13.47 20.27 10.97
C GLU A 2 -12.23 19.74 10.26
N THR A 3 -12.40 18.73 9.40
CA THR A 3 -11.26 18.14 8.70
C THR A 3 -10.84 19.10 7.61
N SER A 4 -10.00 20.09 7.94
CA SER A 4 -9.45 21.01 6.94
C SER A 4 -8.69 20.20 5.88
N PHE A 5 -8.71 20.66 4.64
CA PHE A 5 -7.97 20.10 3.50
C PHE A 5 -6.53 19.68 3.87
N TRP A 6 -5.83 20.52 4.64
CA TRP A 6 -4.48 20.26 5.11
C TRP A 6 -4.39 19.11 6.11
N SER A 7 -5.36 19.00 7.02
CA SER A 7 -5.41 17.90 8.00
C SER A 7 -5.63 16.56 7.30
N ALA A 8 -6.52 16.49 6.31
CA ALA A 8 -6.72 15.28 5.52
C ALA A 8 -5.48 14.91 4.69
N THR A 9 -4.80 15.90 4.11
CA THR A 9 -3.56 15.67 3.35
C THR A 9 -2.46 15.09 4.26
N VAL A 10 -2.25 15.69 5.43
CA VAL A 10 -1.27 15.20 6.41
C VAL A 10 -1.63 13.80 6.89
N LEU A 11 -2.91 13.54 7.17
CA LEU A 11 -3.39 12.22 7.60
C LEU A 11 -3.16 11.17 6.50
N LEU A 12 -3.48 11.48 5.24
CA LEU A 12 -3.25 10.58 4.11
C LEU A 12 -1.76 10.32 3.88
N ILE A 13 -0.89 11.33 4.01
CA ILE A 13 0.57 11.16 3.92
C ILE A 13 1.07 10.26 5.06
N LEU A 14 0.60 10.48 6.29
CA LEU A 14 1.01 9.69 7.44
C LEU A 14 0.58 8.22 7.32
N ILE A 15 -0.63 7.98 6.79
CA ILE A 15 -1.18 6.63 6.61
C ILE A 15 -0.54 5.90 5.44
N THR A 16 -0.23 6.60 4.35
CA THR A 16 0.46 6.00 3.18
C THR A 16 1.94 5.76 3.44
N ASP A 17 2.51 6.38 4.49
CA ASP A 17 3.89 6.27 4.96
C ASP A 17 4.92 6.10 3.81
N PRO A 18 5.07 7.11 2.94
CA PRO A 18 5.94 6.98 1.78
C PRO A 18 7.41 6.81 2.15
N LEU A 19 7.84 7.25 3.33
CA LEU A 19 9.22 7.13 3.79
C LEU A 19 9.51 5.75 4.38
N GLY A 20 8.65 5.23 5.25
CA GLY A 20 8.80 3.89 5.83
C GLY A 20 8.69 2.79 4.77
N ASN A 21 7.92 3.03 3.71
CA ASN A 21 7.76 2.07 2.61
C ASN A 21 8.93 2.05 1.62
N ILE A 22 9.96 2.91 1.74
CA ILE A 22 11.10 2.95 0.81
C ILE A 22 11.86 1.61 0.71
N PRO A 23 12.31 0.97 1.81
CA PRO A 23 13.09 -0.26 1.73
C PRO A 23 12.30 -1.39 1.05
N LEU A 24 11.00 -1.46 1.34
CA LEU A 24 10.08 -2.41 0.74
C LEU A 24 9.85 -2.13 -0.75
N PHE A 25 9.70 -0.86 -1.13
CA PHE A 25 9.56 -0.49 -2.53
C PHE A 25 10.82 -0.78 -3.35
N ILE A 26 12.01 -0.53 -2.77
CA ILE A 26 13.29 -0.91 -3.40
C ILE A 26 13.40 -2.42 -3.55
N ALA A 27 13.02 -3.18 -2.52
CA ALA A 27 12.98 -4.65 -2.56
C ALA A 27 12.12 -5.18 -3.70
N ALA A 28 10.90 -4.64 -3.87
CA ALA A 28 10.00 -4.98 -4.96
C ALA A 28 10.59 -4.67 -6.34
N LEU A 29 11.44 -3.65 -6.45
CA LEU A 29 12.12 -3.24 -7.69
C LEU A 29 13.48 -3.93 -7.93
N LYS A 30 13.96 -4.78 -7.01
CA LYS A 30 15.27 -5.46 -7.17
C LYS A 30 15.38 -6.27 -8.45
N GLN A 31 14.28 -6.90 -8.88
CA GLN A 31 14.22 -7.71 -10.11
C GLN A 31 14.02 -6.87 -11.39
N VAL A 32 13.82 -5.55 -11.28
CA VAL A 32 13.61 -4.66 -12.42
C VAL A 32 14.93 -3.99 -12.84
N LYS A 33 15.21 -4.05 -14.16
CA LYS A 33 16.39 -3.39 -14.77
C LYS A 33 16.44 -1.89 -14.42
N PRO A 34 17.61 -1.33 -14.04
CA PRO A 34 17.76 0.05 -13.59
C PRO A 34 17.14 1.10 -14.53
N GLU A 35 17.29 0.89 -15.85
CA GLU A 35 16.79 1.76 -16.91
C GLU A 35 15.25 1.87 -16.95
N ARG A 36 14.55 0.82 -16.50
CA ARG A 36 13.07 0.77 -16.48
C ARG A 36 12.48 1.13 -15.12
N ARG A 37 13.30 1.23 -14.06
CA ARG A 37 12.81 1.46 -12.69
C ARG A 37 11.90 2.68 -12.60
N HIS A 38 12.31 3.83 -13.12
CA HIS A 38 11.49 5.06 -13.09
C HIS A 38 10.11 4.89 -13.76
N LYS A 39 10.05 4.19 -14.89
CA LYS A 39 8.78 3.91 -15.59
C LYS A 39 7.89 2.99 -14.77
N VAL A 40 8.48 1.97 -14.12
CA VAL A 40 7.74 1.08 -13.22
C VAL A 40 7.24 1.86 -12.02
N VAL A 41 8.05 2.71 -11.37
CA VAL A 41 7.61 3.55 -10.25
C VAL A 41 6.39 4.38 -10.62
N LEU A 42 6.47 5.12 -11.72
CA LEU A 42 5.37 5.97 -12.18
C LEU A 42 4.11 5.15 -12.47
N ARG A 43 4.25 4.00 -13.15
CA ARG A 43 3.13 3.11 -13.44
C ARG A 43 2.49 2.59 -12.17
N GLU A 44 3.28 2.09 -11.24
CA GLU A 44 2.83 1.53 -9.97
C GLU A 44 2.13 2.58 -9.09
N CYS A 45 2.71 3.78 -8.97
CA CYS A 45 2.07 4.90 -8.29
C CYS A 45 0.78 5.34 -8.98
N LEU A 46 0.73 5.33 -10.32
CA LEU A 46 -0.47 5.70 -11.08
C LEU A 46 -1.59 4.67 -10.91
N ILE A 47 -1.26 3.37 -10.89
CA ILE A 47 -2.23 2.31 -10.59
C ILE A 47 -2.78 2.49 -9.17
N ALA A 48 -1.91 2.68 -8.17
CA ALA A 48 -2.35 2.92 -6.79
C ALA A 48 -3.23 4.17 -6.66
N PHE A 49 -2.87 5.26 -7.36
CA PHE A 49 -3.69 6.47 -7.40
C PHE A 49 -5.04 6.21 -8.03
N ALA A 50 -5.10 5.52 -9.17
CA ALA A 50 -6.35 5.18 -9.84
C ALA A 50 -7.25 4.30 -8.96
N VAL A 51 -6.68 3.33 -8.23
CA VAL A 51 -7.40 2.49 -7.27
C VAL A 51 -7.97 3.35 -6.13
N LEU A 52 -7.13 4.16 -5.47
CA LEU A 52 -7.58 5.03 -4.37
C LEU A 52 -8.63 6.04 -4.82
N LEU A 53 -8.46 6.61 -6.02
CA LEU A 53 -9.42 7.53 -6.61
C LEU A 53 -10.75 6.80 -6.88
N SER A 54 -10.70 5.59 -7.44
CA SER A 54 -11.90 4.77 -7.66
C SER A 54 -12.60 4.44 -6.34
N PHE A 55 -11.86 4.12 -5.28
CA PHE A 55 -12.42 3.90 -3.94
C PHE A 55 -12.99 5.17 -3.31
N LEU A 56 -12.38 6.33 -3.57
CA LEU A 56 -12.88 7.61 -3.09
C LEU A 56 -14.27 7.94 -3.68
N PHE A 57 -14.47 7.69 -4.98
CA PHE A 57 -15.74 7.96 -5.67
C PHE A 57 -16.77 6.84 -5.53
N PHE A 58 -16.34 5.60 -5.73
CA PHE A 58 -17.21 4.44 -5.90
C PHE A 58 -17.05 3.40 -4.80
N GLY A 59 -16.08 3.57 -3.89
CA GLY A 59 -15.67 2.48 -3.00
C GLY A 59 -16.81 1.92 -2.16
N ARG A 60 -17.70 2.77 -1.65
CA ARG A 60 -18.88 2.30 -0.90
C ARG A 60 -19.85 1.49 -1.77
N HIS A 61 -20.20 1.99 -2.95
CA HIS A 61 -21.07 1.27 -3.89
C HIS A 61 -20.41 -0.03 -4.39
N PHE A 62 -19.11 -0.02 -4.63
CA PHE A 62 -18.35 -1.19 -5.07
C PHE A 62 -18.32 -2.29 -4.00
N LEU A 63 -18.07 -1.91 -2.75
CA LEU A 63 -18.10 -2.84 -1.61
C LEU A 63 -19.51 -3.42 -1.40
N GLU A 64 -20.55 -2.57 -1.47
CA GLU A 64 -21.95 -3.00 -1.35
C GLU A 64 -22.36 -3.96 -2.50
N LEU A 65 -21.97 -3.67 -3.74
CA LEU A 65 -22.23 -4.53 -4.91
C LEU A 65 -21.55 -5.90 -4.82
N MET A 66 -20.31 -5.93 -4.33
CA MET A 66 -19.54 -7.17 -4.16
C MET A 66 -19.89 -7.91 -2.86
N GLN A 67 -20.79 -7.35 -2.04
CA GLN A 67 -21.09 -7.82 -0.67
C GLN A 67 -19.82 -7.98 0.17
N LEU A 68 -18.79 -7.20 -0.13
CA LEU A 68 -17.52 -7.21 0.58
C LEU A 68 -17.60 -6.27 1.75
N SER A 69 -17.25 -6.76 2.93
CA SER A 69 -17.20 -5.94 4.13
C SER A 69 -15.80 -5.34 4.32
N ASP A 70 -15.73 -4.23 5.06
CA ASP A 70 -14.44 -3.61 5.42
C ASP A 70 -13.53 -4.61 6.16
N GLU A 71 -14.12 -5.52 6.94
CA GLU A 71 -13.40 -6.61 7.62
C GLU A 71 -12.78 -7.58 6.61
N SER A 72 -13.51 -8.00 5.57
CA SER A 72 -12.98 -8.86 4.52
C SER A 72 -11.81 -8.22 3.79
N LEU A 73 -11.88 -6.91 3.50
CA LEU A 73 -10.79 -6.18 2.84
C LEU A 73 -9.55 -6.07 3.74
N ARG A 74 -9.74 -5.88 5.05
CA ARG A 74 -8.64 -5.90 6.03
C ARG A 74 -7.97 -7.26 6.12
N VAL A 75 -8.74 -8.35 6.19
CA VAL A 75 -8.20 -9.72 6.22
C VAL A 75 -7.44 -10.01 4.92
N ALA A 76 -8.03 -9.71 3.76
CA ALA A 76 -7.38 -9.93 2.46
C ALA A 76 -6.07 -9.13 2.33
N GLY A 77 -6.06 -7.86 2.71
CA GLY A 77 -4.85 -7.06 2.71
C GLY A 77 -3.80 -7.56 3.71
N GLY A 78 -4.23 -8.05 4.88
CA GLY A 78 -3.36 -8.71 5.85
C GLY A 78 -2.68 -9.95 5.25
N VAL A 79 -3.41 -10.79 4.52
CA VAL A 79 -2.81 -11.96 3.82
C VAL A 79 -1.77 -11.51 2.80
N ILE A 80 -2.09 -10.51 1.97
CA ILE A 80 -1.16 -10.03 0.93
C ILE A 80 0.11 -9.44 1.56
N LEU A 81 -0.02 -8.60 2.58
CA LEU A 81 1.11 -8.00 3.29
C LEU A 81 1.95 -9.08 3.98
N PHE A 82 1.34 -10.14 4.53
CA PHE A 82 2.05 -11.26 5.13
C PHE A 82 2.90 -12.02 4.11
N LEU A 83 2.35 -12.28 2.92
CA LEU A 83 3.09 -12.91 1.82
C LEU A 83 4.27 -12.04 1.35
N ILE A 84 4.08 -10.72 1.26
CA ILE A 84 5.16 -9.77 0.94
C ILE A 84 6.23 -9.81 2.03
N ALA A 85 5.83 -9.81 3.30
CA ALA A 85 6.72 -9.83 4.45
C ALA A 85 7.61 -11.08 4.48
N ILE A 86 7.03 -12.27 4.28
CA ILE A 86 7.79 -13.52 4.20
C ILE A 86 8.84 -13.46 3.08
N LYS A 87 8.45 -12.95 1.90
CA LYS A 87 9.37 -12.81 0.76
C LYS A 87 10.55 -11.88 1.06
N MET A 88 10.36 -10.87 1.90
CA MET A 88 11.43 -9.95 2.33
C MET A 88 12.36 -10.56 3.39
N ILE A 89 11.82 -11.36 4.30
CA ILE A 89 12.62 -12.01 5.36
C ILE A 89 13.49 -13.12 4.77
N PHE A 90 12.94 -13.89 3.81
CA PHE A 90 13.60 -15.04 3.18
C PHE A 90 13.83 -14.85 1.67
N PRO A 91 14.70 -13.90 1.25
CA PRO A 91 15.01 -13.67 -0.14
C PRO A 91 16.00 -14.73 -0.65
N GLY A 92 15.52 -15.89 -1.10
CA GLY A 92 16.41 -16.90 -1.71
C GLY A 92 15.93 -18.34 -1.72
N GLU A 93 14.92 -18.70 -0.93
CA GLU A 93 14.25 -19.97 -1.15
C GLU A 93 13.33 -19.77 -2.36
N GLU A 94 13.46 -20.62 -3.39
CA GLU A 94 12.43 -20.80 -4.41
C GLU A 94 11.14 -21.15 -3.66
N SER A 95 10.41 -20.11 -3.29
CA SER A 95 9.29 -20.18 -2.36
C SER A 95 8.38 -21.30 -2.80
N ALA A 96 7.94 -22.15 -1.88
CA ALA A 96 6.88 -23.13 -2.09
C ALA A 96 5.55 -22.52 -2.65
N PHE A 97 5.49 -21.19 -2.78
CA PHE A 97 4.44 -20.40 -3.41
C PHE A 97 4.74 -19.91 -4.85
N GLY A 98 5.90 -20.27 -5.43
CA GLY A 98 6.47 -19.63 -6.61
C GLY A 98 6.52 -20.50 -7.87
N ALA A 99 5.40 -21.11 -8.27
CA ALA A 99 5.30 -21.63 -9.63
C ALA A 99 5.29 -20.45 -10.62
N ARG A 100 6.42 -20.22 -11.32
CA ARG A 100 6.52 -19.47 -12.59
C ARG A 100 6.10 -17.98 -12.61
N PHE A 101 6.47 -17.18 -11.61
CA PHE A 101 6.51 -15.71 -11.80
C PHE A 101 7.93 -15.26 -12.20
N GLN A 102 8.41 -15.73 -13.36
CA GLN A 102 9.60 -15.16 -14.03
C GLN A 102 9.27 -13.96 -14.91
N SER A 103 7.98 -13.67 -15.10
CA SER A 103 7.53 -12.47 -15.79
C SER A 103 7.60 -11.28 -14.84
N GLU A 104 8.07 -10.14 -15.37
CA GLU A 104 8.06 -8.80 -14.77
C GLU A 104 6.82 -8.57 -13.86
N PRO A 105 6.85 -7.66 -12.86
CA PRO A 105 5.79 -7.40 -11.85
C PRO A 105 4.37 -7.02 -12.38
N PHE A 106 4.04 -7.35 -13.61
CA PHE A 106 2.78 -7.17 -14.33
C PHE A 106 1.61 -8.00 -13.82
N ILE A 107 1.82 -9.17 -13.21
CA ILE A 107 0.68 -10.08 -12.92
C ILE A 107 -0.06 -9.65 -11.64
N VAL A 108 0.62 -9.00 -10.68
CA VAL A 108 -0.05 -8.36 -9.53
C VAL A 108 0.74 -7.09 -9.17
N PRO A 109 0.16 -5.88 -9.29
CA PRO A 109 0.87 -4.64 -8.94
C PRO A 109 1.14 -4.62 -7.44
N ILE A 110 2.40 -4.79 -7.05
CA ILE A 110 2.85 -4.84 -5.65
C ILE A 110 2.57 -3.49 -4.95
N ALA A 111 2.53 -2.41 -5.72
CA ALA A 111 2.25 -1.09 -5.19
C ALA A 111 0.79 -0.87 -4.78
N VAL A 112 -0.16 -1.67 -5.28
CA VAL A 112 -1.56 -1.55 -4.85
C VAL A 112 -1.73 -1.93 -3.38
N PRO A 113 -1.36 -3.14 -2.92
CA PRO A 113 -1.47 -3.48 -1.49
C PRO A 113 -0.55 -2.65 -0.60
N LEU A 114 0.57 -2.13 -1.14
CA LEU A 114 1.51 -1.30 -0.38
C LEU A 114 1.04 0.15 -0.19
N ILE A 115 0.67 0.82 -1.29
CA ILE A 115 0.32 2.25 -1.31
C ILE A 115 -1.18 2.44 -1.09
N ALA A 116 -1.99 1.66 -1.81
CA ALA A 116 -3.44 1.61 -1.64
C ALA A 116 -3.82 0.53 -0.61
N GLY A 117 -3.05 0.41 0.48
CA GLY A 117 -3.31 -0.57 1.52
C GLY A 117 -4.68 -0.36 2.20
N PRO A 118 -5.17 -1.35 2.96
CA PRO A 118 -6.50 -1.29 3.58
C PRO A 118 -6.72 -0.04 4.46
N SER A 119 -5.67 0.45 5.12
CA SER A 119 -5.73 1.69 5.90
C SER A 119 -5.97 2.93 5.03
N ALA A 120 -5.31 3.01 3.87
CA ALA A 120 -5.51 4.10 2.92
C ALA A 120 -6.92 4.01 2.29
N MET A 121 -7.36 2.81 1.89
CA MET A 121 -8.71 2.56 1.37
C MET A 121 -9.80 2.93 2.39
N ALA A 122 -9.67 2.48 3.64
CA ALA A 122 -10.60 2.83 4.72
C ALA A 122 -10.65 4.33 4.98
N THR A 123 -9.50 5.01 4.89
CA THR A 123 -9.43 6.46 5.09
C THR A 123 -10.14 7.24 3.99
N VAL A 124 -9.91 6.90 2.72
CA VAL A 124 -10.60 7.57 1.61
C VAL A 124 -12.11 7.30 1.64
N LEU A 125 -12.53 6.10 2.04
CA LEU A 125 -13.95 5.76 2.27
C LEU A 125 -14.57 6.57 3.41
N LEU A 126 -13.83 6.74 4.51
CA LEU A 126 -14.30 7.52 5.65
C LEU A 126 -14.48 8.99 5.28
N LEU A 127 -13.51 9.57 4.55
CA LEU A 127 -13.57 10.95 4.06
C LEU A 127 -14.74 11.14 3.09
N SER A 128 -14.92 10.22 2.14
CA SER A 128 -16.03 10.29 1.18
C SER A 128 -17.41 10.11 1.82
N THR A 129 -17.50 9.32 2.90
CA THR A 129 -18.76 9.06 3.59
C THR A 129 -19.13 10.16 4.60
N ARG A 130 -18.16 10.74 5.30
CA ARG A 130 -18.43 11.77 6.32
C ARG A 130 -18.83 13.11 5.72
N GLU A 131 -18.16 13.52 4.64
CA GLU A 131 -18.35 14.85 4.06
C GLU A 131 -18.38 14.77 2.52
N PRO A 132 -19.45 14.19 1.93
CA PRO A 132 -19.54 14.00 0.49
C PRO A 132 -19.55 15.32 -0.30
N ALA A 133 -19.99 16.42 0.32
CA ALA A 133 -19.99 17.76 -0.28
C ALA A 133 -18.58 18.32 -0.55
N ARG A 134 -17.54 17.77 0.10
CA ARG A 134 -16.14 18.21 -0.03
C ARG A 134 -15.28 17.26 -0.87
N MET A 135 -15.92 16.49 -1.77
CA MET A 135 -15.22 15.50 -2.61
C MET A 135 -14.05 16.11 -3.40
N ALA A 136 -14.19 17.33 -3.92
CA ALA A 136 -13.12 18.03 -4.63
C ALA A 136 -11.90 18.30 -3.74
N GLU A 137 -12.11 18.59 -2.46
CA GLU A 137 -11.03 18.77 -1.49
C GLU A 137 -10.33 17.44 -1.18
N TRP A 138 -11.09 16.35 -1.05
CA TRP A 138 -10.51 15.01 -0.84
C TRP A 138 -9.70 14.51 -2.03
N MET A 139 -10.17 14.79 -3.25
CA MET A 139 -9.39 14.52 -4.46
C MET A 139 -8.10 15.33 -4.49
N GLY A 140 -8.15 16.62 -4.14
CA GLY A 140 -6.97 17.47 -4.06
C GLY A 140 -5.97 16.95 -3.02
N ALA A 141 -6.44 16.58 -1.84
CA ALA A 141 -5.62 16.02 -0.77
C ALA A 141 -4.96 14.70 -1.21
N LEU A 142 -5.73 13.77 -1.79
CA LEU A 142 -5.23 12.50 -2.30
C LEU A 142 -4.19 12.71 -3.42
N THR A 143 -4.44 13.67 -4.32
CA THR A 143 -3.52 14.00 -5.41
C THR A 143 -2.20 14.53 -4.86
N ILE A 144 -2.22 15.42 -3.87
CA ILE A 144 -1.01 15.92 -3.21
C ILE A 144 -0.28 14.78 -2.50
N THR A 145 -0.99 13.94 -1.74
CA THR A 145 -0.39 12.77 -1.08
C THR A 145 0.32 11.87 -2.09
N MET A 146 -0.35 11.53 -3.20
CA MET A 146 0.24 10.67 -4.23
C MET A 146 1.40 11.33 -4.97
N PHE A 147 1.35 12.65 -5.17
CA PHE A 147 2.46 13.40 -5.73
C PHE A 147 3.70 13.34 -4.82
N VAL A 148 3.51 13.53 -3.51
CA VAL A 148 4.57 13.40 -2.50
C VAL A 148 5.12 11.98 -2.49
N THR A 149 4.26 10.96 -2.41
CA THR A 149 4.65 9.54 -2.42
C THR A 149 5.44 9.18 -3.66
N THR A 150 4.98 9.60 -4.84
CA THR A 150 5.67 9.37 -6.11
C THR A 150 7.04 10.05 -6.12
N THR A 151 7.13 11.28 -5.62
CA THR A 151 8.41 12.02 -5.54
C THR A 151 9.40 11.31 -4.63
N VAL A 152 8.95 10.86 -3.46
CA VAL A 152 9.76 10.08 -2.50
C VAL A 152 10.25 8.77 -3.13
N PHE A 153 9.37 8.03 -3.81
CA PHE A 153 9.75 6.79 -4.48
C PHE A 153 10.65 7.00 -5.70
N LEU A 154 10.51 8.09 -6.44
CA LEU A 154 11.48 8.46 -7.49
C LEU A 154 12.85 8.82 -6.89
N ALA A 155 12.87 9.44 -5.71
CA ALA A 155 14.08 9.74 -4.97
C ALA A 155 14.71 8.50 -4.29
N SER A 156 13.94 7.42 -4.07
CA SER A 156 14.41 6.18 -3.44
C SER A 156 15.62 5.57 -4.15
N GLY A 157 15.71 5.70 -5.48
CA GLY A 157 16.87 5.25 -6.25
C GLY A 157 18.16 6.01 -5.92
N ARG A 158 18.05 7.29 -5.53
CA ARG A 158 19.19 8.05 -4.99
C ARG A 158 19.50 7.62 -3.56
N LEU A 159 18.47 7.38 -2.75
CA LEU A 159 18.63 6.89 -1.39
C LEU A 159 19.37 5.56 -1.35
N GLN A 160 19.07 4.64 -2.29
CA GLN A 160 19.78 3.37 -2.45
C GLN A 160 21.28 3.58 -2.70
N LYS A 161 21.64 4.55 -3.55
CA LYS A 161 23.05 4.86 -3.84
C LYS A 161 23.81 5.45 -2.64
N ILE A 162 23.11 6.18 -1.77
CA ILE A 162 23.71 6.81 -0.57
C ILE A 162 23.84 5.78 0.56
N LEU A 163 22.79 5.00 0.81
CA LEU A 163 22.74 4.02 1.90
C LEU A 163 23.54 2.74 1.59
N GLY A 164 23.69 2.41 0.31
CA GLY A 164 24.36 1.18 -0.14
C GLY A 164 23.48 -0.06 0.01
N ASP A 165 23.78 -1.08 -0.80
CA ASP A 165 22.93 -2.28 -0.92
C ASP A 165 22.85 -3.10 0.38
N GLN A 166 23.90 -3.09 1.20
CA GLN A 166 23.93 -3.80 2.48
C GLN A 166 22.95 -3.20 3.50
N VAL A 167 22.91 -1.88 3.62
CA VAL A 167 22.01 -1.19 4.56
C VAL A 167 20.57 -1.35 4.11
N ILE A 168 20.31 -1.21 2.80
CA ILE A 168 18.98 -1.44 2.23
C ILE A 168 18.51 -2.87 2.50
N ALA A 169 19.37 -3.88 2.33
CA ALA A 169 19.02 -5.27 2.62
C ALA A 169 18.72 -5.52 4.11
N ALA A 170 19.44 -4.88 5.02
CA ALA A 170 19.15 -4.95 6.45
C ALA A 170 17.81 -4.28 6.80
N LEU A 171 17.55 -3.08 6.26
CA LEU A 171 16.29 -2.36 6.42
C LEU A 171 15.11 -3.13 5.84
N GLU A 172 15.29 -3.77 4.69
CA GLU A 172 14.29 -4.64 4.08
C GLU A 172 13.91 -5.79 5.03
N ARG A 173 14.87 -6.51 5.59
CA ARG A 173 14.57 -7.60 6.55
C ARG A 173 13.85 -7.09 7.79
N LEU A 174 14.26 -5.94 8.31
CA LEU A 174 13.61 -5.30 9.46
C LEU A 174 12.16 -4.92 9.13
N MET A 175 11.93 -4.30 7.96
CA MET A 175 10.58 -3.98 7.48
C MET A 175 9.75 -5.24 7.23
N GLY A 176 10.34 -6.33 6.75
CA GLY A 176 9.65 -7.63 6.65
C GLY A 176 9.15 -8.12 8.01
N LEU A 177 9.95 -8.01 9.07
CA LEU A 177 9.51 -8.34 10.43
C LEU A 177 8.37 -7.43 10.91
N VAL A 178 8.46 -6.13 10.65
CA VAL A 178 7.41 -5.16 11.01
C VAL A 178 6.11 -5.43 10.24
N LEU A 179 6.18 -5.65 8.92
CA LEU A 179 5.02 -5.98 8.10
C LEU A 179 4.38 -7.28 8.53
N THR A 180 5.16 -8.27 8.94
CA THR A 180 4.62 -9.54 9.48
C THR A 180 3.73 -9.26 10.68
N ALA A 181 4.20 -8.45 11.63
CA ALA A 181 3.42 -8.06 12.80
C ALA A 181 2.15 -7.27 12.43
N ILE A 182 2.27 -6.26 11.54
CA ILE A 182 1.11 -5.48 11.06
C ILE A 182 0.09 -6.39 10.37
N SER A 183 0.56 -7.32 9.55
CA SER A 183 -0.30 -8.25 8.81
C SER A 183 -1.08 -9.16 9.76
N ILE A 184 -0.42 -9.72 10.77
CA ILE A 184 -1.06 -10.54 11.80
C ILE A 184 -2.10 -9.71 12.57
N GLU A 185 -1.78 -8.47 12.93
CA GLU A 185 -2.72 -7.57 13.60
C GLU A 185 -3.97 -7.30 12.74
N MET A 186 -3.78 -7.08 11.43
CA MET A 186 -4.88 -6.89 10.48
C MET A 186 -5.75 -8.14 10.33
N LEU A 187 -5.14 -9.33 10.30
CA LEU A 187 -5.86 -10.60 10.30
C LEU A 187 -6.67 -10.76 11.58
N MET A 188 -6.03 -10.64 12.74
CA MET A 188 -6.66 -10.82 14.05
C MET A 188 -7.80 -9.81 14.28
N SER A 189 -7.58 -8.52 13.98
CA SER A 189 -8.60 -7.48 14.12
C SER A 189 -9.76 -7.66 13.14
N GLY A 190 -9.49 -8.07 11.90
CA GLY A 190 -10.52 -8.40 10.91
C GLY A 190 -11.37 -9.61 11.31
N LEU A 191 -10.73 -10.69 11.78
CA LEU A 191 -11.42 -11.87 12.31
C LEU A 191 -12.25 -11.54 13.56
N ALA A 192 -11.68 -10.79 14.51
CA ALA A 192 -12.39 -10.40 15.73
C ALA A 192 -13.64 -9.55 15.42
N ALA A 193 -13.52 -8.60 14.49
CA ALA A 193 -14.65 -7.78 14.05
C ALA A 193 -15.73 -8.63 13.36
N TYR A 194 -15.32 -9.60 12.52
CA TYR A 194 -16.24 -10.52 11.86
C TYR A 194 -17.00 -11.41 12.87
N LEU A 195 -16.29 -11.98 13.85
CA LEU A 195 -16.90 -12.82 14.89
C LEU A 195 -17.88 -12.05 15.77
N LYS A 196 -17.54 -10.81 16.15
CA LYS A 196 -18.44 -9.93 16.92
C LYS A 196 -19.72 -9.58 16.17
N LYS A 197 -19.68 -9.58 14.83
CA LYS A 197 -20.87 -9.35 13.99
C LYS A 197 -21.77 -10.60 13.92
N LEU A 198 -21.22 -11.78 14.22
CA LEU A 198 -21.94 -13.05 14.24
C LEU A 198 -22.61 -13.35 15.60
N SER A 199 -22.08 -12.79 16.69
CA SER A 199 -22.60 -12.92 18.06
C SER A 199 -23.68 -11.89 18.38
#